data_AF-A0A934PGR7-F1
#
_entry.id   AF-A0A934PGR7-F1
#
_cell.length_a   1.000
_cell.length_b   1.000
_cell.length_c   1.000
_cell.angle_alpha   90.00
_cell.angle_beta   90.00
_cell.angle_gamma   90.00
#
_symmetry.space_group_name_H-M   'P 1'
#
loop_
_entity.id
_entity.type
_entity.pdbx_description
1 polymer ?
#
loop_
_entity_poly.entity_id
_entity_poly.type
_entity_poly.pdbx_seq_one_letter_code
_entity_poly.pdbx_strand_id
1 'polypeptide(L)'
;MSDAPATRQGSSIAAPVSDEDARQQLQRILSCPSFTRSAHRRAFLIHVVEETLAGDLDALRGDEIAVAVFNRGDDFDPQSDPVVRIEARRLRKDLDSYYTDVGLNDPVLIAIPKGGYRATITWRAETERSVPATPLPPGTAGTDRNKSHLPKLGTSAAAVAALAVLVIAVLSLRPVPTPPEPLGPPGLAVAPFEARSSAPEDTFFARGLSDQVVNDLQPFGTIRVFTLPEERLATTSTDLEALNNEYGIEYILTGTYRGLLDGSSGRLVTQLLRINGEVVWSRGYDIVRDAANFIAVQDRLAADIAAQLGQIYGIVAGDLTDEIGNRVAPSDETFACLLKAHEYRRTVTLELRVSVAECIETAVKRDPQNAEAWAMAGFIRRDQAVMEKHDEATRQAKLRSALEAVELAVELDPLSIAALQAHAALLQTIGDFDGAEATIRKSLDLNPNDPEALHQLGWRPAVRGRFEEGVGYIREAIARSIDPPARYYNLVAVDDLMADDYEEMLSSAEISASGGSVVGLALAAIAHTRAPSGSLQAAQAALDQLAASRSLMATSPREYMRQYGTRDDIMEKIIAGMIEAGWTRP
;
A
#
# COMPACT_ATOMS: atom_id res chain seq x y z
N MET A 1 0.96 59.83 -31.28
CA MET A 1 1.64 58.52 -31.38
C MET A 1 1.59 57.88 -30.01
N SER A 2 1.13 56.63 -29.98
CA SER A 2 1.02 55.73 -28.83
C SER A 2 -0.32 55.76 -28.07
N ASP A 3 -1.35 55.15 -28.68
CA ASP A 3 -2.49 54.58 -27.95
C ASP A 3 -2.26 53.06 -27.83
N ALA A 4 -2.15 52.60 -26.59
CA ALA A 4 -2.10 51.19 -26.21
C ALA A 4 -3.53 50.69 -25.91
N PRO A 5 -3.90 49.43 -26.24
CA PRO A 5 -5.26 48.96 -26.05
C PRO A 5 -5.50 48.48 -24.61
N ALA A 6 -6.67 48.85 -24.09
CA ALA A 6 -7.20 48.44 -22.80
C ALA A 6 -7.57 46.95 -22.76
N THR A 7 -7.02 46.23 -21.80
CA THR A 7 -7.38 44.84 -21.44
C THR A 7 -8.71 44.83 -20.68
N ARG A 8 -9.73 44.14 -21.22
CA ARG A 8 -10.98 43.86 -20.52
C ARG A 8 -10.74 42.82 -19.42
N GLN A 9 -10.85 43.22 -18.16
CA GLN A 9 -11.12 42.30 -17.05
C GLN A 9 -12.62 42.04 -16.99
N GLY A 10 -13.04 40.79 -17.17
CA GLY A 10 -14.36 40.29 -16.82
C GLY A 10 -14.22 39.22 -15.75
N SER A 11 -14.48 39.58 -14.50
CA SER A 11 -14.66 38.62 -13.39
C SER A 11 -16.17 38.48 -13.18
N SER A 12 -16.74 37.34 -13.56
CA SER A 12 -18.14 36.99 -13.28
C SER A 12 -18.19 36.31 -11.91
N ILE A 13 -18.58 37.06 -10.87
CA ILE A 13 -18.84 36.49 -9.54
C ILE A 13 -20.24 35.84 -9.60
N ALA A 14 -20.30 34.51 -9.56
CA ALA A 14 -21.57 33.78 -9.46
C ALA A 14 -22.27 34.12 -8.13
N ALA A 15 -23.60 34.28 -8.16
CA ALA A 15 -24.41 34.54 -6.97
C ALA A 15 -24.29 33.38 -5.95
N PRO A 16 -24.37 33.63 -4.62
CA PRO A 16 -24.33 32.58 -3.61
C PRO A 16 -25.50 31.58 -3.77
N VAL A 17 -25.28 30.31 -3.43
CA VAL A 17 -26.32 29.26 -3.44
C VAL A 17 -27.36 29.58 -2.37
N SER A 18 -28.66 29.47 -2.69
CA SER A 18 -29.72 29.69 -1.69
C SER A 18 -29.84 28.49 -0.73
N ASP A 19 -30.33 28.73 0.49
CA ASP A 19 -30.58 27.66 1.47
C ASP A 19 -31.57 26.60 0.94
N GLU A 20 -32.50 27.00 0.08
CA GLU A 20 -33.46 26.09 -0.56
C GLU A 20 -32.76 25.16 -1.56
N ASP A 21 -31.88 25.70 -2.41
CA ASP A 21 -31.09 24.92 -3.37
C ASP A 21 -30.11 23.96 -2.64
N ALA A 22 -29.52 24.42 -1.54
CA ALA A 22 -28.66 23.62 -0.68
C ALA A 22 -29.40 22.41 -0.08
N ARG A 23 -30.60 22.63 0.48
CA ARG A 23 -31.43 21.55 1.04
C ARG A 23 -31.94 20.61 -0.05
N GLN A 24 -32.26 21.12 -1.24
CA GLN A 24 -32.65 20.27 -2.36
C GLN A 24 -31.49 19.36 -2.77
N GLN A 25 -30.27 19.88 -2.83
CA GLN A 25 -29.08 19.07 -3.11
C GLN A 25 -28.81 18.04 -2.01
N LEU A 26 -28.94 18.42 -0.74
CA LEU A 26 -28.84 17.48 0.39
C LEU A 26 -29.85 16.33 0.24
N GLN A 27 -31.10 16.61 -0.13
CA GLN A 27 -32.11 15.58 -0.36
C GLN A 27 -31.76 14.66 -1.53
N ARG A 28 -31.16 15.16 -2.61
CA ARG A 28 -30.68 14.33 -3.73
C ARG A 28 -29.60 13.35 -3.28
N ILE A 29 -28.62 13.84 -2.52
CA ILE A 29 -27.55 13.01 -1.93
C ILE A 29 -28.17 11.94 -1.03
N LEU A 30 -29.06 12.32 -0.12
CA LEU A 30 -29.72 11.40 0.82
C LEU A 30 -30.69 10.41 0.16
N SER A 31 -31.15 10.67 -1.05
CA SER A 31 -32.05 9.76 -1.80
C SER A 31 -31.28 8.77 -2.69
N CYS A 32 -29.95 8.90 -2.78
CA CYS A 32 -29.11 8.07 -3.62
C CYS A 32 -28.86 6.68 -2.99
N PRO A 33 -29.11 5.56 -3.71
CA PRO A 33 -28.86 4.21 -3.22
C PRO A 33 -27.39 3.95 -2.83
N SER A 34 -26.42 4.53 -3.54
CA SER A 34 -24.99 4.40 -3.22
C SER A 34 -24.58 5.21 -1.98
N PHE A 35 -25.31 6.29 -1.65
CA PHE A 35 -25.19 7.03 -0.39
C PHE A 35 -26.00 6.37 0.76
N THR A 36 -26.59 5.20 0.54
CA THR A 36 -27.38 4.47 1.54
C THR A 36 -26.48 3.55 2.39
N ARG A 37 -25.58 4.11 3.21
CA ARG A 37 -24.83 3.35 4.24
C ARG A 37 -24.78 4.09 5.59
N SER A 38 -25.07 3.31 6.65
CA SER A 38 -25.23 3.63 8.08
C SER A 38 -26.16 4.81 8.44
N ALA A 39 -27.08 4.60 9.40
CA ALA A 39 -27.97 5.66 9.92
C ALA A 39 -27.17 6.86 10.47
N HIS A 40 -26.00 6.58 11.07
CA HIS A 40 -25.10 7.57 11.64
C HIS A 40 -24.51 8.54 10.61
N ARG A 41 -24.09 8.08 9.42
CA ARG A 41 -23.54 8.98 8.39
C ARG A 41 -24.59 9.91 7.78
N ARG A 42 -25.82 9.41 7.62
CA ARG A 42 -26.96 10.24 7.18
C ARG A 42 -27.25 11.34 8.19
N ALA A 43 -27.33 10.97 9.48
CA ALA A 43 -27.52 11.92 10.56
C ALA A 43 -26.37 12.95 10.60
N PHE A 44 -25.13 12.50 10.38
CA PHE A 44 -23.97 13.39 10.38
C PHE A 44 -24.01 14.40 9.22
N LEU A 45 -24.29 13.97 7.98
CA LEU A 45 -24.41 14.90 6.85
C LEU A 45 -25.53 15.90 7.05
N ILE A 46 -26.70 15.45 7.55
CA ILE A 46 -27.83 16.32 7.84
C ILE A 46 -27.43 17.39 8.87
N HIS A 47 -26.85 16.97 9.99
CA HIS A 47 -26.40 17.87 11.06
C HIS A 47 -25.43 18.91 10.54
N VAL A 48 -24.36 18.49 9.85
CA VAL A 48 -23.33 19.39 9.35
C VAL A 48 -23.89 20.42 8.36
N VAL A 49 -24.77 20.01 7.44
CA VAL A 49 -25.33 20.92 6.44
C VAL A 49 -26.33 21.88 7.06
N GLU A 50 -27.24 21.40 7.92
CA GLU A 50 -28.24 22.28 8.55
C GLU A 50 -27.61 23.28 9.52
N GLU A 51 -26.64 22.87 10.35
CA GLU A 51 -25.93 23.81 11.25
C GLU A 51 -25.07 24.81 10.48
N THR A 52 -24.50 24.39 9.33
CA THR A 52 -23.81 25.31 8.42
C THR A 52 -24.75 26.36 7.83
N LEU A 53 -25.98 25.97 7.44
CA LEU A 53 -27.00 26.88 6.91
C LEU A 53 -27.58 27.78 8.01
N ALA A 54 -27.73 27.27 9.23
CA ALA A 54 -28.17 28.04 10.39
C ALA A 54 -27.12 29.06 10.87
N GLY A 55 -25.84 28.85 10.52
CA GLY A 55 -24.73 29.70 10.90
C GLY A 55 -24.19 29.44 12.32
N ASP A 56 -24.56 28.32 12.93
CA ASP A 56 -24.05 27.90 14.24
C ASP A 56 -22.74 27.13 14.09
N LEU A 57 -21.62 27.83 14.31
CA LEU A 57 -20.29 27.24 14.22
C LEU A 57 -19.89 26.44 15.48
N ASP A 58 -20.55 26.71 16.61
CA ASP A 58 -20.26 26.02 17.87
C ASP A 58 -20.84 24.60 17.85
N ALA A 59 -22.04 24.42 17.28
CA ALA A 59 -22.66 23.11 17.03
C ALA A 59 -21.88 22.21 16.04
N LEU A 60 -20.89 22.77 15.34
CA LEU A 60 -20.01 22.07 14.41
C LEU A 60 -18.67 21.66 15.04
N ARG A 61 -18.48 21.81 16.35
CA ARG A 61 -17.30 21.28 17.04
C ARG A 61 -17.38 19.76 17.20
N GLY A 62 -16.22 19.11 17.26
CA GLY A 62 -16.13 17.66 17.27
C GLY A 62 -16.76 16.99 18.49
N ASP A 63 -16.77 17.66 19.64
CA ASP A 63 -17.44 17.25 20.88
C ASP A 63 -18.97 17.38 20.78
N GLU A 64 -19.47 18.52 20.32
CA GLU A 64 -20.91 18.75 20.13
C GLU A 64 -21.52 17.76 19.12
N ILE A 65 -20.82 17.49 18.03
CA ILE A 65 -21.23 16.49 17.04
C ILE A 65 -21.26 15.07 17.65
N ALA A 66 -20.30 14.74 18.54
CA ALA A 66 -20.26 13.44 19.19
C ALA A 66 -21.51 13.18 20.03
N VAL A 67 -21.97 14.20 20.76
CA VAL A 67 -23.19 14.15 21.56
C VAL A 67 -24.43 14.13 20.64
N ALA A 68 -24.53 15.09 19.71
CA ALA A 68 -25.72 15.31 18.89
C ALA A 68 -25.99 14.19 17.87
N VAL A 69 -24.94 13.57 17.31
CA VAL A 69 -25.07 12.59 16.21
C VAL A 69 -24.74 11.16 16.64
N PHE A 70 -23.76 10.99 17.54
CA PHE A 70 -23.22 9.69 17.89
C PHE A 70 -23.62 9.20 19.29
N ASN A 71 -24.52 9.92 19.98
CA ASN A 71 -25.01 9.60 21.32
C ASN A 71 -23.87 9.35 22.33
N ARG A 72 -22.78 10.12 22.24
CA ARG A 72 -21.72 10.12 23.26
C ARG A 72 -22.13 11.00 24.44
N GLY A 73 -21.60 10.68 25.63
CA GLY A 73 -21.82 11.48 26.84
C GLY A 73 -21.00 12.78 26.82
N ASP A 74 -21.34 13.71 27.72
CA ASP A 74 -20.66 15.01 27.86
C ASP A 74 -19.18 14.88 28.31
N ASP A 75 -18.75 13.68 28.70
CA ASP A 75 -17.38 13.31 29.05
C ASP A 75 -16.54 12.86 27.84
N PHE A 76 -17.06 12.99 26.62
CA PHE A 76 -16.36 12.65 25.38
C PHE A 76 -15.07 13.46 25.18
N ASP A 77 -13.93 12.76 25.08
CA ASP A 77 -12.66 13.34 24.67
C ASP A 77 -12.34 13.00 23.20
N PRO A 78 -12.34 14.00 22.29
CA PRO A 78 -12.01 13.81 20.89
C PRO A 78 -10.61 13.22 20.64
N GLN A 79 -9.66 13.34 21.58
CA GLN A 79 -8.31 12.77 21.45
C GLN A 79 -8.29 11.26 21.65
N SER A 80 -9.07 10.73 22.58
CA SER A 80 -9.14 9.29 22.88
C SER A 80 -10.17 8.54 22.04
N ASP A 81 -11.29 9.18 21.66
CA ASP A 81 -12.31 8.57 20.80
C ASP A 81 -12.36 9.30 19.44
N PRO A 82 -11.80 8.71 18.38
CA PRO A 82 -11.74 9.33 17.06
C PRO A 82 -13.04 9.21 16.25
N VAL A 83 -14.18 8.76 16.83
CA VAL A 83 -15.42 8.47 16.10
C VAL A 83 -15.84 9.59 15.14
N VAL A 84 -15.91 10.84 15.60
CA VAL A 84 -16.33 11.99 14.77
C VAL A 84 -15.35 12.25 13.63
N ARG A 85 -14.04 12.07 13.88
CA ARG A 85 -12.98 12.25 12.87
C ARG A 85 -13.01 11.15 11.81
N ILE A 86 -13.24 9.90 12.22
CA ILE A 86 -13.38 8.74 11.33
C ILE A 86 -14.61 8.90 10.44
N GLU A 87 -15.75 9.24 11.05
CA GLU A 87 -17.01 9.39 10.32
C GLU A 87 -16.98 10.61 9.38
N ALA A 88 -16.26 11.67 9.72
CA ALA A 88 -16.07 12.80 8.82
C ALA A 88 -15.19 12.44 7.62
N ARG A 89 -14.18 11.57 7.80
CA ARG A 89 -13.37 11.05 6.68
C ARG A 89 -14.21 10.17 5.75
N ARG A 90 -15.06 9.30 6.31
CA ARG A 90 -15.99 8.46 5.56
C ARG A 90 -16.98 9.32 4.77
N LEU A 91 -17.60 10.31 5.43
CA LEU A 91 -18.55 11.22 4.81
C LEU A 91 -17.93 12.04 3.66
N ARG A 92 -16.70 12.52 3.80
CA ARG A 92 -15.98 13.19 2.71
C ARG A 92 -15.79 12.28 1.51
N LYS A 93 -15.32 11.05 1.74
CA LYS A 93 -15.14 10.05 0.67
C LYS A 93 -16.47 9.71 -0.02
N ASP A 94 -17.56 9.62 0.74
CA ASP A 94 -18.88 9.34 0.20
C ASP A 94 -19.40 10.52 -0.66
N LEU A 95 -19.18 11.78 -0.24
CA LEU A 95 -19.49 12.97 -1.04
C LEU A 95 -18.64 13.04 -2.32
N ASP A 96 -17.34 12.75 -2.24
CA ASP A 96 -16.44 12.71 -3.41
C ASP A 96 -16.91 11.63 -4.40
N SER A 97 -17.26 10.44 -3.91
CA SER A 97 -17.81 9.35 -4.73
C SER A 97 -19.15 9.73 -5.36
N TYR A 98 -20.05 10.39 -4.62
CA TYR A 98 -21.33 10.85 -5.14
C TYR A 98 -21.14 11.82 -6.30
N TYR A 99 -20.28 12.83 -6.15
CA TYR A 99 -20.07 13.86 -7.18
C TYR A 99 -19.20 13.43 -8.36
N THR A 100 -18.54 12.26 -8.27
CA THR A 100 -17.77 11.63 -9.36
C THR A 100 -18.62 10.67 -10.20
N ASP A 101 -19.79 10.25 -9.69
CA ASP A 101 -20.69 9.29 -10.33
C ASP A 101 -22.11 9.88 -10.47
N VAL A 102 -23.04 9.54 -9.57
CA VAL A 102 -24.47 9.89 -9.69
C VAL A 102 -24.72 11.40 -9.72
N GLY A 103 -23.97 12.15 -8.93
CA GLY A 103 -24.04 13.61 -8.80
C GLY A 103 -23.14 14.38 -9.77
N LEU A 104 -22.55 13.73 -10.78
CA LEU A 104 -21.59 14.35 -11.70
C LEU A 104 -22.13 15.64 -12.34
N ASN A 105 -23.43 15.69 -12.62
CA ASN A 105 -24.09 16.82 -13.26
C ASN A 105 -24.93 17.68 -12.30
N ASP A 106 -24.85 17.44 -10.99
CA ASP A 106 -25.60 18.24 -10.03
C ASP A 106 -25.05 19.68 -9.97
N PRO A 107 -25.94 20.70 -9.98
CA PRO A 107 -25.56 22.10 -10.10
C PRO A 107 -24.97 22.68 -8.81
N VAL A 108 -25.27 22.07 -7.65
CA VAL A 108 -24.80 22.49 -6.33
C VAL A 108 -23.84 21.44 -5.78
N LEU A 109 -22.68 21.89 -5.31
CA LEU A 109 -21.66 21.08 -4.66
C LEU A 109 -21.72 21.32 -3.15
N ILE A 110 -21.89 20.25 -2.38
CA ILE A 110 -21.76 20.23 -0.92
C ILE A 110 -20.47 19.48 -0.59
N ALA A 111 -19.50 20.17 -0.01
CA ALA A 111 -18.23 19.60 0.40
C ALA A 111 -17.96 19.88 1.88
N ILE A 112 -17.22 19.01 2.57
CA ILE A 112 -16.77 19.26 3.96
C ILE A 112 -15.24 19.32 3.97
N PRO A 113 -14.62 20.50 4.03
CA PRO A 113 -13.16 20.64 3.95
C PRO A 113 -12.41 19.86 5.03
N LYS A 114 -11.15 19.49 4.75
CA LYS A 114 -10.25 18.92 5.76
C LYS A 114 -9.94 19.99 6.83
N GLY A 115 -9.80 19.57 8.09
CA GLY A 115 -9.48 20.45 9.22
C GLY A 115 -10.69 21.05 9.95
N GLY A 116 -11.92 20.78 9.49
CA GLY A 116 -13.15 21.19 10.18
C GLY A 116 -14.38 20.40 9.74
N TYR A 117 -15.53 20.72 10.31
CA TYR A 117 -16.80 20.05 10.03
C TYR A 117 -17.81 20.95 9.31
N ARG A 118 -17.51 22.23 9.10
CA ARG A 118 -18.37 23.15 8.36
C ARG A 118 -18.47 22.74 6.89
N ALA A 119 -19.68 22.69 6.35
CA ALA A 119 -19.88 22.45 4.93
C ALA A 119 -19.56 23.71 4.09
N THR A 120 -19.07 23.49 2.88
CA THR A 120 -18.92 24.49 1.82
C THR A 120 -19.94 24.15 0.75
N ILE A 121 -20.78 25.14 0.40
CA ILE A 121 -21.87 24.98 -0.56
C ILE A 121 -21.69 25.98 -1.69
N THR A 122 -21.48 25.49 -2.91
CA THR A 122 -21.13 26.32 -4.07
C THR A 122 -21.80 25.85 -5.34
N TRP A 123 -22.05 26.77 -6.28
CA TRP A 123 -22.45 26.41 -7.64
C TRP A 123 -21.29 25.74 -8.38
N ARG A 124 -21.57 24.68 -9.13
CA ARG A 124 -20.62 24.07 -10.06
C ARG A 124 -20.35 25.05 -11.22
N ALA A 125 -19.08 25.32 -11.52
CA ALA A 125 -18.72 26.22 -12.62
C ALA A 125 -19.07 25.61 -13.99
N GLU A 126 -19.67 26.41 -14.87
CA GLU A 126 -20.22 26.02 -16.19
C GLU A 126 -19.19 25.41 -17.18
N THR A 127 -17.89 25.38 -16.84
CA THR A 127 -16.80 25.05 -17.78
C THR A 127 -16.62 23.56 -18.08
N GLU A 128 -17.33 22.65 -17.40
CA GLU A 128 -17.25 21.18 -17.61
C GLU A 128 -18.44 20.57 -18.34
N ARG A 129 -19.26 21.36 -19.05
CA ARG A 129 -20.22 20.81 -20.02
C ARG A 129 -19.54 20.65 -21.38
N SER A 130 -18.95 19.48 -21.62
CA SER A 130 -18.55 19.08 -22.98
C SER A 130 -19.79 18.91 -23.86
N VAL A 131 -20.14 19.95 -24.61
CA VAL A 131 -21.09 19.87 -25.72
C VAL A 131 -20.40 19.09 -26.86
N PRO A 132 -21.06 18.11 -27.50
CA PRO A 132 -20.50 17.47 -28.69
C PRO A 132 -20.25 18.51 -29.78
N ALA A 133 -19.02 18.59 -30.27
CA ALA A 133 -18.64 19.52 -31.33
C ALA A 133 -19.48 19.26 -32.59
N THR A 134 -20.28 20.27 -32.96
CA THR A 134 -20.95 20.32 -34.27
C THR A 134 -19.90 20.60 -35.35
N PRO A 135 -19.92 19.95 -36.52
CA PRO A 135 -18.95 20.22 -37.58
C PRO A 135 -19.16 21.62 -38.17
N LEU A 136 -18.10 22.43 -38.23
CA LEU A 136 -18.10 23.72 -38.92
C LEU A 136 -18.32 23.54 -40.43
N PRO A 137 -19.05 24.47 -41.09
CA PRO A 137 -19.24 24.47 -42.53
C PRO A 137 -17.97 24.90 -43.27
N PRO A 138 -17.78 24.48 -44.54
CA PRO A 138 -16.58 24.80 -45.31
C PRO A 138 -16.52 26.30 -45.62
N GLY A 139 -15.48 26.95 -45.12
CA GLY A 139 -15.14 28.34 -45.43
C GLY A 139 -14.76 28.51 -46.90
N THR A 140 -15.42 29.48 -47.55
CA THR A 140 -15.18 29.93 -48.92
C THR A 140 -13.80 30.56 -49.06
N ALA A 141 -12.89 29.90 -49.78
CA ALA A 141 -11.63 30.47 -50.22
C ALA A 141 -11.85 31.43 -51.40
N GLY A 142 -11.56 32.71 -51.16
CA GLY A 142 -11.46 33.74 -52.18
C GLY A 142 -10.27 33.50 -53.10
N THR A 143 -10.54 33.56 -54.39
CA THR A 143 -9.60 33.42 -55.50
C THR A 143 -8.72 34.66 -55.65
N ASP A 144 -7.40 34.48 -55.80
CA ASP A 144 -6.65 35.28 -56.77
C ASP A 144 -5.67 34.43 -57.56
N ARG A 145 -5.82 34.54 -58.88
CA ARG A 145 -5.22 33.71 -59.93
C ARG A 145 -3.85 34.28 -60.31
N ASN A 146 -2.78 33.51 -60.12
CA ASN A 146 -1.58 33.63 -60.94
C ASN A 146 -1.58 32.51 -61.99
N LYS A 147 -1.50 32.88 -63.27
CA LYS A 147 -1.61 31.96 -64.42
C LYS A 147 -0.23 31.35 -64.73
N SER A 148 -0.13 30.03 -64.65
CA SER A 148 0.87 29.27 -65.39
C SER A 148 0.24 27.98 -65.94
N HIS A 149 0.69 27.60 -67.12
CA HIS A 149 0.05 26.67 -68.04
C HIS A 149 0.38 25.18 -67.80
N LEU A 150 -0.57 24.32 -68.23
CA LEU A 150 -0.48 22.94 -68.74
C LEU A 150 -0.22 21.77 -67.73
N PRO A 151 -0.61 20.50 -68.04
CA PRO A 151 -1.55 19.96 -69.04
C PRO A 151 -2.60 18.97 -68.46
N LYS A 152 -3.48 18.45 -69.32
CA LYS A 152 -4.54 17.46 -69.00
C LYS A 152 -3.97 16.05 -68.77
N LEU A 153 -4.13 15.49 -67.56
CA LEU A 153 -4.16 14.05 -67.24
C LEU A 153 -5.32 13.88 -66.24
N GLY A 154 -6.40 13.16 -66.53
CA GLY A 154 -6.46 11.70 -66.59
C GLY A 154 -7.24 11.21 -65.37
N THR A 155 -8.26 10.38 -65.57
CA THR A 155 -9.29 9.91 -64.61
C THR A 155 -8.79 9.09 -63.41
N SER A 156 -7.53 9.26 -63.00
CA SER A 156 -6.84 8.47 -61.97
C SER A 156 -6.98 9.04 -60.55
N ALA A 157 -7.29 10.33 -60.40
CA ALA A 157 -7.32 11.00 -59.10
C ALA A 157 -8.52 10.62 -58.23
N ALA A 158 -9.68 10.32 -58.85
CA ALA A 158 -10.89 9.95 -58.12
C ALA A 158 -10.79 8.56 -57.46
N ALA A 159 -10.10 7.62 -58.11
CA ALA A 159 -9.88 6.28 -57.57
C ALA A 159 -8.91 6.30 -56.37
N VAL A 160 -7.86 7.14 -56.44
CA VAL A 160 -6.91 7.30 -55.33
C VAL A 160 -7.57 8.00 -54.14
N ALA A 161 -8.42 9.01 -54.38
CA ALA A 161 -9.18 9.67 -53.32
C ALA A 161 -10.20 8.72 -52.66
N ALA A 162 -10.92 7.92 -53.45
CA ALA A 162 -11.85 6.93 -52.91
C ALA A 162 -11.13 5.83 -52.11
N LEU A 163 -9.96 5.39 -52.58
CA LEU A 163 -9.14 4.41 -51.85
C LEU A 163 -8.59 5.02 -50.55
N ALA A 164 -8.16 6.28 -50.55
CA ALA A 164 -7.71 6.97 -49.35
C ALA A 164 -8.84 7.11 -48.31
N VAL A 165 -10.05 7.47 -48.74
CA VAL A 165 -11.23 7.54 -47.85
C VAL A 165 -11.60 6.17 -47.30
N LEU A 166 -11.54 5.11 -48.12
CA LEU A 166 -11.80 3.74 -47.69
C LEU A 166 -10.73 3.25 -46.70
N VAL A 167 -9.45 3.57 -46.94
CA VAL A 167 -8.36 3.24 -46.02
C VAL A 167 -8.51 3.99 -44.70
N ILE A 168 -8.87 5.28 -44.73
CA ILE A 168 -9.15 6.06 -43.51
C ILE A 168 -10.36 5.47 -42.77
N ALA A 169 -11.45 5.13 -43.47
CA ALA A 169 -12.62 4.51 -42.84
C ALA A 169 -12.30 3.14 -42.22
N VAL A 170 -11.50 2.32 -42.89
CA VAL A 170 -11.04 1.02 -42.37
C VAL A 170 -10.05 1.19 -41.21
N LEU A 171 -9.20 2.21 -41.24
CA LEU A 171 -8.28 2.54 -40.13
C LEU A 171 -9.02 3.11 -38.92
N SER A 172 -10.08 3.90 -39.13
CA SER A 172 -10.95 4.44 -38.06
C SER A 172 -11.90 3.40 -37.46
N LEU A 173 -12.12 2.28 -38.16
CA LEU A 173 -12.85 1.11 -37.65
C LEU A 173 -11.95 0.11 -36.92
N ARG A 174 -10.63 0.32 -36.90
CA ARG A 174 -9.78 -0.45 -36.00
C ARG A 174 -10.04 0.06 -34.59
N PRO A 175 -10.30 -0.83 -33.61
CA PRO A 175 -10.35 -0.41 -32.22
C PRO A 175 -9.05 0.31 -31.93
N VAL A 176 -9.14 1.59 -31.59
CA VAL A 176 -8.00 2.34 -31.06
C VAL A 176 -7.57 1.52 -29.85
N PRO A 177 -6.34 0.97 -29.82
CA PRO A 177 -5.87 0.31 -28.61
C PRO A 177 -5.97 1.35 -27.51
N THR A 178 -6.89 1.15 -26.57
CA THR A 178 -6.96 1.96 -25.37
C THR A 178 -5.58 1.91 -24.76
N PRO A 179 -4.94 3.05 -24.47
CA PRO A 179 -3.69 3.04 -23.75
C PRO A 179 -3.91 2.19 -22.49
N PRO A 180 -2.96 1.29 -22.14
CA PRO A 180 -3.09 0.50 -20.93
C PRO A 180 -3.35 1.45 -19.76
N GLU A 181 -4.33 1.10 -18.94
CA GLU A 181 -4.67 1.86 -17.75
C GLU A 181 -3.42 1.97 -16.87
N PRO A 182 -3.14 3.13 -16.25
CA PRO A 182 -1.96 3.30 -15.40
C PRO A 182 -1.95 2.20 -14.33
N LEU A 183 -0.82 1.49 -14.18
CA LEU A 183 -0.69 0.44 -13.18
C LEU A 183 -0.87 1.08 -11.80
N GLY A 184 -1.91 0.67 -11.09
CA GLY A 184 -2.20 1.09 -9.73
C GLY A 184 -2.39 -0.13 -8.82
N PRO A 185 -2.64 0.08 -7.52
CA PRO A 185 -2.93 -1.03 -6.61
C PRO A 185 -4.13 -1.85 -7.10
N PRO A 186 -4.00 -3.17 -7.25
CA PRO A 186 -5.06 -4.01 -7.81
C PRO A 186 -6.25 -4.05 -6.86
N GLY A 187 -7.44 -4.26 -7.42
CA GLY A 187 -8.62 -4.57 -6.64
C GLY A 187 -8.62 -6.03 -6.19
N LEU A 188 -8.79 -6.26 -4.89
CA LEU A 188 -9.07 -7.57 -4.29
C LEU A 188 -10.47 -7.55 -3.72
N ALA A 189 -11.32 -8.41 -4.23
CA ALA A 189 -12.69 -8.54 -3.78
C ALA A 189 -12.86 -9.78 -2.88
N VAL A 190 -13.43 -9.60 -1.71
CA VAL A 190 -13.72 -10.71 -0.78
C VAL A 190 -15.16 -11.14 -1.02
N ALA A 191 -15.31 -12.39 -1.47
CA ALA A 191 -16.59 -13.06 -1.56
C ALA A 191 -17.06 -13.46 -0.15
N PRO A 192 -18.39 -13.46 0.12
CA PRO A 192 -18.93 -14.00 1.36
C PRO A 192 -18.51 -15.46 1.50
N PHE A 193 -17.92 -15.84 2.64
CA PHE A 193 -17.49 -17.22 2.81
C PHE A 193 -18.71 -18.13 2.99
N GLU A 194 -18.67 -19.28 2.33
CA GLU A 194 -19.76 -20.23 2.33
C GLU A 194 -19.63 -21.26 3.46
N ALA A 195 -20.75 -21.69 4.03
CA ALA A 195 -20.81 -22.85 4.90
C ALA A 195 -21.37 -24.06 4.15
N ARG A 196 -20.65 -25.19 4.13
CA ARG A 196 -21.16 -26.47 3.58
C ARG A 196 -21.96 -27.27 4.60
N SER A 197 -22.75 -26.58 5.39
CA SER A 197 -23.73 -27.14 6.31
C SER A 197 -24.94 -26.22 6.35
N SER A 198 -26.10 -26.74 6.73
CA SER A 198 -27.30 -25.94 6.97
C SER A 198 -27.36 -25.40 8.39
N ALA A 199 -26.28 -25.55 9.18
CA ALA A 199 -26.23 -25.16 10.58
C ALA A 199 -26.08 -23.62 10.67
N PRO A 200 -27.01 -22.90 11.32
CA PRO A 200 -26.97 -21.43 11.39
C PRO A 200 -25.65 -20.89 11.96
N GLU A 201 -25.07 -21.60 12.94
CA GLU A 201 -23.80 -21.26 13.57
C GLU A 201 -22.60 -21.31 12.60
N ASP A 202 -22.65 -22.17 11.58
CA ASP A 202 -21.58 -22.30 10.60
C ASP A 202 -21.69 -21.19 9.54
N THR A 203 -22.91 -20.83 9.15
CA THR A 203 -23.15 -19.68 8.26
C THR A 203 -22.74 -18.38 8.94
N PHE A 204 -23.08 -18.20 10.22
CA PHE A 204 -22.68 -17.02 10.99
C PHE A 204 -21.16 -16.91 11.09
N PHE A 205 -20.48 -18.03 11.33
CA PHE A 205 -19.02 -18.09 11.35
C PHE A 205 -18.39 -17.60 10.05
N ALA A 206 -18.84 -18.18 8.93
CA ALA A 206 -18.25 -17.94 7.63
C ALA A 206 -18.43 -16.47 7.24
N ARG A 207 -19.65 -15.93 7.41
CA ARG A 207 -19.94 -14.52 7.13
C ARG A 207 -19.14 -13.56 8.01
N GLY A 208 -19.11 -13.80 9.32
CA GLY A 208 -18.33 -12.97 10.24
C GLY A 208 -16.83 -13.03 9.92
N LEU A 209 -16.33 -14.17 9.46
CA LEU A 209 -14.95 -14.31 9.03
C LEU A 209 -14.67 -13.52 7.74
N SER A 210 -15.57 -13.55 6.75
CA SER A 210 -15.40 -12.74 5.54
C SER A 210 -15.41 -11.23 5.86
N ASP A 211 -16.29 -10.78 6.75
CA ASP A 211 -16.35 -9.37 7.17
C ASP A 211 -15.06 -8.96 7.90
N GLN A 212 -14.55 -9.82 8.78
CA GLN A 212 -13.30 -9.57 9.50
C GLN A 212 -12.09 -9.57 8.55
N VAL A 213 -12.04 -10.46 7.56
CA VAL A 213 -10.97 -10.46 6.53
C VAL A 213 -10.98 -9.16 5.73
N VAL A 214 -12.16 -8.64 5.35
CA VAL A 214 -12.28 -7.34 4.67
C VAL A 214 -11.72 -6.23 5.54
N ASN A 215 -12.07 -6.22 6.83
CA ASN A 215 -11.58 -5.24 7.79
C ASN A 215 -10.04 -5.30 7.92
N ASP A 216 -9.49 -6.50 8.05
CA ASP A 216 -8.06 -6.71 8.31
C ASP A 216 -7.19 -6.54 7.07
N LEU A 217 -7.75 -6.67 5.86
CA LEU A 217 -7.06 -6.36 4.60
C LEU A 217 -6.98 -4.85 4.33
N GLN A 218 -7.94 -4.06 4.82
CA GLN A 218 -8.08 -2.63 4.50
C GLN A 218 -6.86 -1.76 4.86
N PRO A 219 -6.07 -2.05 5.92
CA PRO A 219 -4.85 -1.31 6.23
C PRO A 219 -3.69 -1.56 5.26
N PHE A 220 -3.71 -2.62 4.45
CA PHE A 220 -2.65 -2.90 3.49
C PHE A 220 -2.81 -2.00 2.24
N GLY A 221 -2.00 -0.94 2.16
CA GLY A 221 -2.09 0.08 1.11
C GLY A 221 -1.71 -0.38 -0.31
N THR A 222 -1.15 -1.58 -0.44
CA THR A 222 -0.76 -2.19 -1.73
C THR A 222 -1.93 -2.82 -2.48
N ILE A 223 -3.12 -2.89 -1.88
CA ILE A 223 -4.34 -3.47 -2.47
C ILE A 223 -5.57 -2.60 -2.21
N ARG A 224 -6.51 -2.56 -3.15
CA ARG A 224 -7.84 -1.94 -2.95
C ARG A 224 -8.84 -3.03 -2.60
N VAL A 225 -9.38 -3.00 -1.40
CA VAL A 225 -10.27 -4.07 -0.91
C VAL A 225 -11.74 -3.75 -1.24
N PHE A 226 -12.45 -4.73 -1.79
CA PHE A 226 -13.87 -4.68 -2.12
C PHE A 226 -14.65 -5.81 -1.45
N THR A 227 -15.91 -5.57 -1.13
CA THR A 227 -16.88 -6.61 -0.73
C THR A 227 -17.72 -6.99 -1.94
N LEU A 228 -17.84 -8.27 -2.26
CA LEU A 228 -18.80 -8.74 -3.27
C LEU A 228 -20.12 -9.12 -2.60
N PRO A 229 -21.24 -8.46 -2.94
CA PRO A 229 -22.56 -8.95 -2.54
C PRO A 229 -22.81 -10.36 -3.08
N GLU A 230 -23.58 -11.19 -2.35
CA GLU A 230 -23.94 -12.55 -2.79
C GLU A 230 -24.58 -12.53 -4.20
N GLU A 231 -25.33 -11.47 -4.54
CA GLU A 231 -26.00 -11.30 -5.84
C GLU A 231 -25.03 -11.02 -7.00
N ARG A 232 -23.80 -10.62 -6.68
CA ARG A 232 -22.71 -10.35 -7.63
C ARG A 232 -21.60 -11.40 -7.59
N LEU A 233 -21.80 -12.51 -6.86
CA LEU A 233 -20.95 -13.68 -7.00
C LEU A 233 -21.03 -14.15 -8.46
N ALA A 234 -19.97 -13.86 -9.20
CA ALA A 234 -19.90 -14.16 -10.62
C ALA A 234 -20.14 -15.66 -10.85
N THR A 235 -21.19 -15.95 -11.62
CA THR A 235 -21.49 -17.34 -12.03
C THR A 235 -20.92 -17.65 -13.40
N THR A 236 -20.42 -16.63 -14.11
CA THR A 236 -19.85 -16.72 -15.46
C THR A 236 -18.57 -15.89 -15.58
N SER A 237 -17.72 -16.21 -16.56
CA SER A 237 -16.50 -15.44 -16.84
C SER A 237 -16.80 -13.99 -17.26
N THR A 238 -17.95 -13.74 -17.89
CA THR A 238 -18.37 -12.41 -18.32
C THR A 238 -18.66 -11.48 -17.13
N ASP A 239 -19.19 -12.02 -16.02
CA ASP A 239 -19.42 -11.25 -14.80
C ASP A 239 -18.10 -10.82 -14.14
N LEU A 240 -17.07 -11.68 -14.19
CA LEU A 240 -15.72 -11.39 -13.68
C LEU A 240 -15.02 -10.30 -14.49
N GLU A 241 -15.12 -10.37 -15.82
CA GLU A 241 -14.58 -9.32 -16.71
C GLU A 241 -15.25 -7.97 -16.48
N ALA A 242 -16.57 -7.96 -16.22
CA ALA A 242 -17.29 -6.73 -15.88
C ALA A 242 -16.79 -6.12 -14.57
N LEU A 243 -16.56 -6.92 -13.52
CA LEU A 243 -16.01 -6.45 -12.25
C LEU A 243 -14.60 -5.85 -12.41
N ASN A 244 -13.77 -6.44 -13.28
CA ASN A 244 -12.47 -5.87 -13.61
C ASN A 244 -12.61 -4.53 -14.33
N ASN A 245 -13.41 -4.47 -15.40
CA ASN A 245 -13.55 -3.26 -16.19
C ASN A 245 -14.22 -2.10 -15.41
N GLU A 246 -15.11 -2.40 -14.46
CA GLU A 246 -15.85 -1.38 -13.70
C GLU A 246 -15.10 -0.91 -12.45
N TYR A 247 -14.40 -1.82 -11.74
CA TYR A 247 -13.80 -1.51 -10.43
C TYR A 247 -12.27 -1.75 -10.37
N GLY A 248 -11.68 -2.31 -11.42
CA GLY A 248 -10.29 -2.78 -11.44
C GLY A 248 -10.06 -3.93 -10.46
N ILE A 249 -11.07 -4.80 -10.27
CA ILE A 249 -10.93 -6.02 -9.46
C ILE A 249 -10.16 -7.05 -10.28
N GLU A 250 -8.97 -7.40 -9.81
CA GLU A 250 -8.09 -8.38 -10.44
C GLU A 250 -8.10 -9.71 -9.68
N TYR A 251 -8.39 -9.65 -8.37
CA TYR A 251 -8.38 -10.80 -7.48
C TYR A 251 -9.71 -11.00 -6.76
N ILE A 252 -10.07 -12.26 -6.54
CA ILE A 252 -11.24 -12.66 -5.74
C ILE A 252 -10.81 -13.67 -4.69
N LEU A 253 -11.06 -13.34 -3.43
CA LEU A 253 -10.88 -14.24 -2.30
C LEU A 253 -12.20 -14.96 -2.02
N THR A 254 -12.18 -16.28 -2.09
CA THR A 254 -13.29 -17.15 -1.71
C THR A 254 -12.91 -17.99 -0.50
N GLY A 255 -13.92 -18.42 0.26
CA GLY A 255 -13.73 -19.25 1.45
C GLY A 255 -14.89 -20.21 1.63
N THR A 256 -14.58 -21.42 2.04
CA THR A 256 -15.57 -22.47 2.29
C THR A 256 -15.28 -23.13 3.62
N TYR A 257 -16.21 -22.99 4.56
CA TYR A 257 -16.18 -23.60 5.87
C TYR A 257 -17.04 -24.87 5.91
N ARG A 258 -16.55 -25.90 6.57
CA ARG A 258 -17.27 -27.15 6.84
C ARG A 258 -17.09 -27.55 8.29
N GLY A 259 -18.15 -27.43 9.09
CA GLY A 259 -18.21 -28.03 10.42
C GLY A 259 -18.11 -29.56 10.36
N LEU A 260 -17.43 -30.17 11.32
CA LEU A 260 -17.42 -31.61 11.53
C LEU A 260 -18.60 -32.02 12.42
N LEU A 261 -18.96 -33.31 12.37
CA LEU A 261 -20.15 -33.85 13.05
C LEU A 261 -20.10 -33.74 14.59
N ASP A 262 -18.93 -33.50 15.16
CA ASP A 262 -18.73 -33.30 16.59
C ASP A 262 -19.17 -31.92 17.09
N GLY A 263 -19.51 -31.00 16.18
CA GLY A 263 -19.92 -29.62 16.46
C GLY A 263 -18.82 -28.74 17.07
N SER A 264 -17.63 -29.29 17.34
CA SER A 264 -16.52 -28.65 18.05
C SER A 264 -15.29 -28.49 17.17
N SER A 265 -15.31 -29.01 15.95
CA SER A 265 -14.26 -28.81 14.99
C SER A 265 -14.81 -28.53 13.60
N GLY A 266 -13.97 -27.98 12.74
CA GLY A 266 -14.32 -27.62 11.37
C GLY A 266 -13.09 -27.44 10.52
N ARG A 267 -13.31 -27.32 9.20
CA ARG A 267 -12.26 -27.03 8.25
C ARG A 267 -12.66 -25.86 7.37
N LEU A 268 -11.80 -24.86 7.31
CA LEU A 268 -11.91 -23.75 6.37
C LEU A 268 -10.94 -23.98 5.22
N VAL A 269 -11.37 -23.75 3.99
CA VAL A 269 -10.49 -23.68 2.81
C VAL A 269 -10.70 -22.31 2.17
N THR A 270 -9.62 -21.56 1.98
CA THR A 270 -9.63 -20.25 1.33
C THR A 270 -8.84 -20.31 0.04
N GLN A 271 -9.30 -19.60 -0.99
CA GLN A 271 -8.64 -19.53 -2.29
C GLN A 271 -8.63 -18.10 -2.81
N LEU A 272 -7.48 -17.64 -3.29
CA LEU A 272 -7.36 -16.41 -4.05
C LEU A 272 -7.31 -16.76 -5.53
N LEU A 273 -8.22 -16.17 -6.31
CA LEU A 273 -8.32 -16.37 -7.74
C LEU A 273 -8.03 -15.06 -8.47
N ARG A 274 -7.37 -15.14 -9.63
CA ARG A 274 -7.40 -14.06 -10.63
C ARG A 274 -8.76 -14.07 -11.33
N ILE A 275 -9.17 -12.93 -11.89
CA ILE A 275 -10.42 -12.81 -12.68
C ILE A 275 -10.51 -13.78 -13.88
N ASN A 276 -9.38 -14.25 -14.40
CA ASN A 276 -9.33 -15.26 -15.46
C ASN A 276 -9.65 -16.68 -14.97
N GLY A 277 -9.88 -16.87 -13.67
CA GLY A 277 -10.19 -18.14 -13.02
C GLY A 277 -8.97 -18.93 -12.52
N GLU A 278 -7.75 -18.41 -12.71
CA GLU A 278 -6.53 -19.03 -12.18
C GLU A 278 -6.48 -18.92 -10.65
N VAL A 279 -6.19 -20.03 -9.97
CA VAL A 279 -5.98 -20.05 -8.52
C VAL A 279 -4.52 -19.72 -8.23
N VAL A 280 -4.26 -18.53 -7.69
CA VAL A 280 -2.90 -18.09 -7.33
C VAL A 280 -2.49 -18.55 -5.94
N TRP A 281 -3.46 -18.81 -5.05
CA TRP A 281 -3.19 -19.31 -3.71
C TRP A 281 -4.38 -20.08 -3.14
N SER A 282 -4.09 -21.09 -2.32
CA SER A 282 -5.09 -21.88 -1.60
C SER A 282 -4.53 -22.33 -0.26
N ARG A 283 -5.32 -22.23 0.81
CA ARG A 283 -4.92 -22.68 2.15
C ARG A 283 -6.08 -23.32 2.91
N GLY A 284 -5.76 -24.39 3.63
CA GLY A 284 -6.69 -25.07 4.53
C GLY A 284 -6.35 -24.80 5.98
N TYR A 285 -7.36 -24.60 6.81
CA TYR A 285 -7.26 -24.43 8.26
C TYR A 285 -8.12 -25.47 8.95
N ASP A 286 -7.51 -26.27 9.81
CA ASP A 286 -8.25 -27.10 10.75
C ASP A 286 -8.56 -26.24 11.99
N ILE A 287 -9.84 -26.20 12.36
CA ILE A 287 -10.40 -25.29 13.36
C ILE A 287 -10.94 -26.13 14.50
N VAL A 288 -10.49 -25.82 15.72
CA VAL A 288 -11.11 -26.30 16.95
C VAL A 288 -11.96 -25.16 17.49
N ARG A 289 -13.27 -25.35 17.55
CA ARG A 289 -14.22 -24.41 18.13
C ARG A 289 -14.18 -24.55 19.64
N ASP A 290 -13.57 -23.59 20.29
CA ASP A 290 -13.88 -23.28 21.69
C ASP A 290 -15.09 -22.35 21.71
N ALA A 291 -16.21 -22.84 22.24
CA ALA A 291 -17.45 -22.07 22.33
C ALA A 291 -17.29 -20.78 23.17
N ALA A 292 -16.29 -20.71 24.05
CA ALA A 292 -15.99 -19.51 24.83
C ALA A 292 -15.22 -18.44 24.04
N ASN A 293 -14.53 -18.80 22.96
CA ASN A 293 -13.57 -17.95 22.24
C ASN A 293 -13.81 -17.90 20.72
N PHE A 294 -15.06 -18.01 20.30
CA PHE A 294 -15.43 -18.13 18.89
C PHE A 294 -14.98 -16.95 18.02
N ILE A 295 -15.12 -15.73 18.54
CA ILE A 295 -14.68 -14.48 17.90
C ILE A 295 -13.16 -14.45 17.78
N ALA A 296 -12.42 -14.86 18.83
CA ALA A 296 -10.97 -14.89 18.80
C ALA A 296 -10.41 -15.85 17.73
N VAL A 297 -11.13 -16.93 17.42
CA VAL A 297 -10.78 -17.82 16.30
C VAL A 297 -10.99 -17.10 14.95
N GLN A 298 -12.08 -16.33 14.80
CA GLN A 298 -12.33 -15.53 13.59
C GLN A 298 -11.25 -14.47 13.41
N ASP A 299 -10.95 -13.70 14.46
CA ASP A 299 -9.94 -12.64 14.44
C ASP A 299 -8.56 -13.20 14.05
N ARG A 300 -8.16 -14.33 14.66
CA ARG A 300 -6.87 -14.97 14.34
C ARG A 300 -6.82 -15.45 12.89
N LEU A 301 -7.88 -16.08 12.39
CA LEU A 301 -7.92 -16.58 11.01
C LEU A 301 -7.94 -15.43 10.01
N ALA A 302 -8.72 -14.37 10.28
CA ALA A 302 -8.81 -13.20 9.44
C ALA A 302 -7.48 -12.46 9.36
N ALA A 303 -6.82 -12.24 10.51
CA ALA A 303 -5.50 -11.65 10.60
C ALA A 303 -4.46 -12.44 9.80
N ASP A 304 -4.47 -13.78 9.92
CA ASP A 304 -3.55 -14.65 9.17
C ASP A 304 -3.80 -14.57 7.66
N ILE A 305 -5.06 -14.66 7.22
CA ILE A 305 -5.42 -14.51 5.80
C ILE A 305 -5.02 -13.12 5.29
N ALA A 306 -5.32 -12.06 6.03
CA ALA A 306 -5.04 -10.70 5.62
C ALA A 306 -3.53 -10.42 5.50
N ALA A 307 -2.73 -10.85 6.48
CA ALA A 307 -1.28 -10.73 6.44
C ALA A 307 -0.68 -11.48 5.25
N GLN A 308 -1.11 -12.72 5.01
CA GLN A 308 -0.63 -13.54 3.90
C GLN A 308 -0.90 -12.92 2.52
N LEU A 309 -2.07 -12.31 2.33
CA LEU A 309 -2.47 -11.76 1.05
C LEU A 309 -1.97 -10.33 0.83
N GLY A 310 -2.10 -9.47 1.85
CA GLY A 310 -1.92 -8.02 1.73
C GLY A 310 -0.53 -7.50 2.10
N GLN A 311 0.32 -8.29 2.78
CA GLN A 311 1.67 -7.83 3.13
C GLN A 311 2.50 -7.46 1.89
N ILE A 312 3.51 -6.62 2.10
CA ILE A 312 4.40 -6.11 1.04
C ILE A 312 5.11 -7.25 0.26
N TYR A 313 5.35 -8.39 0.90
CA TYR A 313 5.89 -9.61 0.29
C TYR A 313 4.84 -10.74 0.28
N GLY A 314 3.57 -10.38 0.16
CA GLY A 314 2.43 -11.29 0.23
C GLY A 314 2.14 -11.94 -1.11
N ILE A 315 1.12 -12.78 -1.13
CA ILE A 315 0.68 -13.47 -2.34
C ILE A 315 0.39 -12.50 -3.48
N VAL A 316 -0.36 -11.42 -3.21
CA VAL A 316 -0.74 -10.45 -4.25
C VAL A 316 0.49 -9.69 -4.77
N ALA A 317 1.34 -9.22 -3.87
CA ALA A 317 2.53 -8.46 -4.26
C ALA A 317 3.53 -9.31 -5.06
N GLY A 318 3.72 -10.58 -4.68
CA GLY A 318 4.57 -11.52 -5.43
C GLY A 318 4.04 -11.80 -6.83
N ASP A 319 2.74 -12.11 -6.94
CA ASP A 319 2.07 -12.37 -8.21
C ASP A 319 2.13 -11.16 -9.17
N LEU A 320 1.96 -9.93 -8.66
CA LEU A 320 2.16 -8.70 -9.43
C LEU A 320 3.62 -8.51 -9.87
N THR A 321 4.58 -8.83 -9.01
CA THR A 321 6.01 -8.66 -9.31
C THR A 321 6.45 -9.58 -10.44
N ASP A 322 5.99 -10.84 -10.43
CA ASP A 322 6.23 -11.80 -11.52
C ASP A 322 5.61 -11.31 -12.84
N GLU A 323 4.40 -10.76 -12.78
CA GLU A 323 3.74 -10.21 -13.95
C GLU A 323 4.48 -8.99 -14.52
N ILE A 324 4.96 -8.08 -13.67
CA ILE A 324 5.76 -6.92 -14.11
C ILE A 324 7.11 -7.36 -14.66
N GLY A 325 7.76 -8.37 -14.07
CA GLY A 325 9.01 -8.92 -14.62
C GLY A 325 8.83 -9.46 -16.04
N ASN A 326 7.64 -9.99 -16.34
CA ASN A 326 7.28 -10.51 -17.66
C ASN A 326 6.76 -9.43 -18.62
N ARG A 327 6.16 -8.35 -18.11
CA ARG A 327 5.77 -7.19 -18.91
C ARG A 327 7.03 -6.35 -19.19
N VAL A 328 7.20 -5.86 -20.42
CA VAL A 328 8.02 -4.66 -20.65
C VAL A 328 7.22 -3.46 -20.12
N ALA A 329 6.87 -3.48 -18.84
CA ALA A 329 6.18 -2.37 -18.21
C ALA A 329 7.13 -1.17 -18.31
N PRO A 330 6.64 0.01 -18.75
CA PRO A 330 7.47 1.19 -18.75
C PRO A 330 8.03 1.36 -17.35
N SER A 331 9.34 1.59 -17.24
CA SER A 331 10.02 2.08 -16.02
C SER A 331 9.48 3.44 -15.54
N ASP A 332 8.37 3.88 -16.09
CA ASP A 332 7.89 5.25 -16.09
C ASP A 332 6.55 5.37 -15.33
N GLU A 333 6.12 4.34 -14.59
CA GLU A 333 4.95 4.41 -13.72
C GLU A 333 5.34 4.26 -12.24
N THR A 334 4.74 5.08 -11.39
CA THR A 334 5.10 5.17 -9.97
C THR A 334 4.85 3.87 -9.22
N PHE A 335 3.71 3.21 -9.45
CA PHE A 335 3.39 1.95 -8.79
C PHE A 335 4.37 0.83 -9.16
N ALA A 336 4.79 0.74 -10.43
CA ALA A 336 5.82 -0.20 -10.86
C ALA A 336 7.18 0.07 -10.19
N CYS A 337 7.55 1.35 -10.00
CA CYS A 337 8.75 1.70 -9.23
C CYS A 337 8.61 1.31 -7.74
N LEU A 338 7.43 1.48 -7.15
CA LEU A 338 7.16 1.08 -5.75
C LEU A 338 7.30 -0.44 -5.56
N LEU A 339 6.74 -1.25 -6.46
CA LEU A 339 6.89 -2.72 -6.39
C LEU A 339 8.35 -3.15 -6.51
N LYS A 340 9.13 -2.53 -7.42
CA LYS A 340 10.59 -2.77 -7.49
C LYS A 340 11.32 -2.32 -6.22
N ALA A 341 10.91 -1.22 -5.61
CA ALA A 341 11.49 -0.74 -4.35
C ALA A 341 11.20 -1.68 -3.19
N HIS A 342 10.01 -2.26 -3.15
CA HIS A 342 9.65 -3.31 -2.20
C HIS A 342 10.51 -4.57 -2.41
N GLU A 343 10.69 -5.04 -3.64
CA GLU A 343 11.57 -6.18 -3.91
C GLU A 343 13.03 -5.91 -3.50
N TYR A 344 13.52 -4.69 -3.76
CA TYR A 344 14.81 -4.25 -3.21
C TYR A 344 14.82 -4.25 -1.67
N ARG A 345 13.73 -3.87 -1.01
CA ARG A 345 13.61 -3.89 0.46
C ARG A 345 13.58 -5.30 1.06
N ARG A 346 13.24 -6.32 0.25
CA ARG A 346 13.31 -7.74 0.60
C ARG A 346 14.76 -8.26 0.60
N THR A 347 15.53 -7.94 -0.46
CA THR A 347 16.84 -8.58 -0.76
C THR A 347 18.06 -7.69 -0.51
N VAL A 348 17.90 -6.36 -0.65
CA VAL A 348 18.90 -5.32 -0.37
C VAL A 348 20.23 -5.52 -1.14
N THR A 349 20.15 -5.82 -2.44
CA THR A 349 21.34 -6.01 -3.28
C THR A 349 21.84 -4.69 -3.90
N LEU A 350 23.17 -4.56 -4.09
CA LEU A 350 23.76 -3.37 -4.73
C LEU A 350 23.29 -3.16 -6.17
N GLU A 351 23.06 -4.25 -6.90
CA GLU A 351 22.63 -4.23 -8.31
C GLU A 351 21.21 -3.67 -8.46
N LEU A 352 20.25 -4.15 -7.65
CA LEU A 352 18.87 -3.65 -7.67
C LEU A 352 18.78 -2.19 -7.23
N ARG A 353 19.60 -1.79 -6.25
CA ARG A 353 19.54 -0.43 -5.67
C ARG A 353 19.72 0.68 -6.70
N VAL A 354 20.63 0.54 -7.66
CA VAL A 354 20.91 1.58 -8.66
C VAL A 354 19.70 1.81 -9.56
N SER A 355 19.14 0.73 -10.13
CA SER A 355 17.97 0.83 -11.01
C SER A 355 16.72 1.30 -10.26
N VAL A 356 16.55 0.85 -9.02
CA VAL A 356 15.43 1.28 -8.16
C VAL A 356 15.55 2.74 -7.76
N ALA A 357 16.75 3.24 -7.46
CA ALA A 357 16.97 4.64 -7.13
C ALA A 357 16.54 5.57 -8.27
N GLU A 358 16.94 5.25 -9.50
CA GLU A 358 16.56 6.03 -10.69
C GLU A 358 15.03 6.01 -10.91
N CYS A 359 14.40 4.84 -10.75
CA CYS A 359 12.95 4.68 -10.87
C CYS A 359 12.21 5.53 -9.83
N ILE A 360 12.60 5.45 -8.56
CA ILE A 360 11.95 6.16 -7.46
C ILE A 360 12.17 7.67 -7.55
N GLU A 361 13.36 8.14 -7.94
CA GLU A 361 13.59 9.57 -8.19
C GLU A 361 12.74 10.12 -9.34
N THR A 362 12.40 9.27 -10.31
CA THR A 362 11.45 9.62 -11.38
C THR A 362 10.01 9.61 -10.86
N ALA A 363 9.66 8.64 -10.02
CA ALA A 363 8.33 8.50 -9.41
C ALA A 363 7.95 9.71 -8.54
N VAL A 364 8.84 10.16 -7.65
CA VAL A 364 8.57 11.33 -6.78
C VAL A 364 8.42 12.64 -7.55
N LYS A 365 9.06 12.76 -8.73
CA LYS A 365 8.89 13.93 -9.61
C LYS A 365 7.57 13.90 -10.37
N ARG A 366 7.10 12.70 -10.72
CA ARG A 366 5.84 12.49 -11.42
C ARG A 366 4.65 12.67 -10.49
N ASP A 367 4.71 12.02 -9.33
CA ASP A 367 3.64 12.01 -8.34
C ASP A 367 4.16 12.60 -7.02
N PRO A 368 4.38 13.93 -6.96
CA PRO A 368 4.96 14.58 -5.77
C PRO A 368 4.08 14.48 -4.52
N GLN A 369 2.81 14.11 -4.68
CA GLN A 369 1.87 13.88 -3.57
C GLN A 369 1.83 12.43 -3.09
N ASN A 370 2.61 11.52 -3.69
CA ASN A 370 2.65 10.12 -3.29
C ASN A 370 3.58 9.92 -2.10
N ALA A 371 3.00 9.76 -0.90
CA ALA A 371 3.74 9.56 0.34
C ALA A 371 4.65 8.33 0.32
N GLU A 372 4.19 7.22 -0.27
CA GLU A 372 4.96 5.98 -0.32
C GLU A 372 6.20 6.11 -1.22
N ALA A 373 6.10 6.83 -2.34
CA ALA A 373 7.24 7.11 -3.21
C ALA A 373 8.32 7.91 -2.48
N TRP A 374 7.92 8.91 -1.69
CA TRP A 374 8.84 9.67 -0.84
C TRP A 374 9.43 8.84 0.31
N ALA A 375 8.64 7.94 0.91
CA ALA A 375 9.13 7.01 1.92
C ALA A 375 10.22 6.07 1.34
N MET A 376 9.98 5.54 0.13
CA MET A 376 10.96 4.69 -0.57
C MET A 376 12.20 5.47 -0.98
N ALA A 377 12.06 6.72 -1.42
CA ALA A 377 13.20 7.60 -1.68
C ALA A 377 14.05 7.79 -0.42
N GLY A 378 13.39 7.98 0.74
CA GLY A 378 14.02 8.01 2.06
C GLY A 378 14.86 6.77 2.36
N PHE A 379 14.27 5.58 2.24
CA PHE A 379 14.98 4.31 2.44
C PHE A 379 16.21 4.18 1.53
N ILE A 380 16.06 4.44 0.23
CA ILE A 380 17.13 4.28 -0.75
C ILE A 380 18.27 5.26 -0.50
N ARG A 381 17.96 6.53 -0.19
CA ARG A 381 18.95 7.57 0.15
C ARG A 381 19.68 7.25 1.44
N ARG A 382 18.99 6.70 2.45
CA ARG A 382 19.59 6.19 3.69
C ARG A 382 20.56 5.04 3.37
N ASP A 383 20.15 4.08 2.56
CA ASP A 383 20.99 2.92 2.22
C ASP A 383 22.21 3.34 1.40
N GLN A 384 22.07 4.31 0.48
CA GLN A 384 23.23 4.99 -0.14
C GLN A 384 24.19 5.57 0.90
N ALA A 385 23.69 6.25 1.93
CA ALA A 385 24.54 6.84 2.96
C ALA A 385 25.29 5.80 3.80
N VAL A 386 24.67 4.66 4.10
CA VAL A 386 25.19 3.66 5.06
C VAL A 386 26.02 2.57 4.38
N MET A 387 25.69 2.19 3.15
CA MET A 387 26.31 1.04 2.47
C MET A 387 27.44 1.42 1.51
N GLU A 388 27.49 2.68 1.05
CA GLU A 388 28.58 3.16 0.21
C GLU A 388 29.69 3.80 1.03
N LYS A 389 30.91 3.78 0.48
CA LYS A 389 32.04 4.46 1.08
C LYS A 389 31.95 5.96 0.79
N HIS A 390 31.72 6.74 1.82
CA HIS A 390 31.69 8.20 1.78
C HIS A 390 32.58 8.80 2.86
N ASP A 391 33.02 10.04 2.67
CA ASP A 391 33.46 10.86 3.79
C ASP A 391 32.27 11.24 4.70
N GLU A 392 32.56 11.64 5.92
CA GLU A 392 31.53 11.92 6.92
C GLU A 392 30.59 13.06 6.51
N ALA A 393 31.09 14.10 5.82
CA ALA A 393 30.26 15.22 5.39
C ALA A 393 29.25 14.80 4.31
N THR A 394 29.70 14.02 3.33
CA THR A 394 28.86 13.45 2.28
C THR A 394 27.83 12.48 2.86
N ARG A 395 28.24 11.63 3.81
CA ARG A 395 27.35 10.71 4.52
C ARG A 395 26.23 11.46 5.25
N GLN A 396 26.58 12.50 6.01
CA GLN A 396 25.61 13.32 6.74
C GLN A 396 24.66 14.09 5.82
N ALA A 397 25.15 14.59 4.68
CA ALA A 397 24.31 15.24 3.69
C ALA A 397 23.25 14.28 3.09
N LYS A 398 23.65 13.04 2.78
CA LYS A 398 22.72 12.01 2.29
C LYS A 398 21.68 11.61 3.35
N LEU A 399 22.09 11.44 4.61
CA LEU A 399 21.14 11.14 5.70
C LEU A 399 20.14 12.28 5.92
N ARG A 400 20.57 13.54 5.81
CA ARG A 400 19.65 14.70 5.88
C ARG A 400 18.65 14.69 4.73
N SER A 401 19.11 14.44 3.51
CA SER A 401 18.23 14.34 2.33
C SER A 401 17.26 13.15 2.41
N ALA A 402 17.66 12.06 3.06
CA ALA A 402 16.77 10.96 3.38
C ALA A 402 15.70 11.40 4.39
N LEU A 403 16.08 12.17 5.42
CA LEU A 403 15.15 12.63 6.46
C LEU A 403 14.12 13.59 5.90
N GLU A 404 14.54 14.57 5.12
CA GLU A 404 13.65 15.51 4.44
C GLU A 404 12.61 14.78 3.56
N ALA A 405 13.01 13.73 2.84
CA ALA A 405 12.08 12.93 2.03
C ALA A 405 11.05 12.18 2.88
N VAL A 406 11.49 11.60 3.99
CA VAL A 406 10.60 10.83 4.86
C VAL A 406 9.68 11.72 5.68
N GLU A 407 10.16 12.86 6.16
CA GLU A 407 9.33 13.87 6.83
C GLU A 407 8.24 14.37 5.87
N LEU A 408 8.59 14.65 4.61
CA LEU A 408 7.60 14.99 3.58
C LEU A 408 6.60 13.84 3.35
N ALA A 409 7.05 12.59 3.32
CA ALA A 409 6.15 11.44 3.21
C ALA A 409 5.12 11.40 4.34
N VAL A 410 5.57 11.62 5.59
CA VAL A 410 4.70 11.66 6.77
C VAL A 410 3.78 12.89 6.76
N GLU A 411 4.23 14.04 6.24
CA GLU A 411 3.38 15.22 6.07
C GLU A 411 2.28 15.01 5.02
N LEU A 412 2.60 14.34 3.91
CA LEU A 412 1.66 14.02 2.84
C LEU A 412 0.58 13.03 3.30
N ASP A 413 0.98 11.99 4.02
CA ASP A 413 0.07 11.03 4.63
C ASP A 413 0.58 10.54 6.00
N PRO A 414 0.10 11.14 7.11
CA PRO A 414 0.48 10.74 8.46
C PRO A 414 0.06 9.32 8.86
N LEU A 415 -0.80 8.69 8.05
CA LEU A 415 -1.31 7.33 8.27
C LEU A 415 -0.67 6.33 7.28
N SER A 416 0.30 6.76 6.48
CA SER A 416 1.04 5.87 5.61
C SER A 416 1.96 4.97 6.42
N ILE A 417 1.67 3.67 6.43
CA ILE A 417 2.50 2.64 7.06
C ILE A 417 3.92 2.69 6.52
N ALA A 418 4.08 2.79 5.20
CA ALA A 418 5.40 2.88 4.57
C ALA A 418 6.20 4.12 5.01
N ALA A 419 5.55 5.28 5.15
CA ALA A 419 6.19 6.50 5.65
C ALA A 419 6.61 6.37 7.11
N LEU A 420 5.76 5.80 7.98
CA LEU A 420 6.09 5.55 9.38
C LEU A 420 7.24 4.56 9.54
N GLN A 421 7.25 3.48 8.75
CA GLN A 421 8.36 2.51 8.70
C GLN A 421 9.67 3.18 8.25
N ALA A 422 9.64 3.98 7.19
CA ALA A 422 10.81 4.73 6.72
C ALA A 422 11.33 5.68 7.80
N HIS A 423 10.42 6.36 8.49
CA HIS A 423 10.76 7.32 9.53
C HIS A 423 11.40 6.62 10.72
N ALA A 424 10.81 5.54 11.22
CA ALA A 424 11.37 4.76 12.30
C ALA A 424 12.77 4.20 11.97
N ALA A 425 12.98 3.70 10.76
CA ALA A 425 14.29 3.20 10.33
C ALA A 425 15.36 4.29 10.24
N LEU A 426 14.97 5.49 9.81
CA LEU A 426 15.88 6.61 9.68
C LEU A 426 16.22 7.24 11.04
N LEU A 427 15.23 7.41 11.92
CA LEU A 427 15.44 7.85 13.31
C LEU A 427 16.44 6.95 14.03
N GLN A 428 16.32 5.63 13.88
CA GLN A 428 17.33 4.72 14.41
C GLN A 428 18.72 4.99 13.80
N THR A 429 18.79 5.20 12.49
CA THR A 429 20.08 5.38 11.80
C THR A 429 20.81 6.65 12.26
N ILE A 430 20.06 7.69 12.65
CA ILE A 430 20.63 8.94 13.21
C ILE A 430 20.77 8.91 14.73
N GLY A 431 20.38 7.81 15.39
CA GLY A 431 20.55 7.58 16.83
C GLY A 431 19.38 7.99 17.72
N ASP A 432 18.25 8.42 17.16
CA ASP A 432 17.00 8.66 17.90
C ASP A 432 16.22 7.34 18.06
N PHE A 433 16.66 6.52 19.00
CA PHE A 433 16.07 5.20 19.25
C PHE A 433 14.66 5.29 19.85
N ASP A 434 14.40 6.26 20.73
CA ASP A 434 13.11 6.41 21.39
C ASP A 434 12.06 6.91 20.39
N GLY A 435 12.42 7.89 19.54
CA GLY A 435 11.59 8.33 18.43
C GLY A 435 11.33 7.22 17.41
N ALA A 436 12.34 6.40 17.10
CA ALA A 436 12.20 5.26 16.20
C ALA A 436 11.19 4.22 16.72
N GLU A 437 11.29 3.86 18.01
CA GLU A 437 10.36 2.92 18.65
C GLU A 437 8.94 3.49 18.72
N ALA A 438 8.79 4.75 19.13
CA ALA A 438 7.48 5.40 19.18
C ALA A 438 6.82 5.47 17.78
N THR A 439 7.61 5.71 16.74
CA THR A 439 7.11 5.81 15.36
C THR A 439 6.70 4.46 14.79
N ILE A 440 7.47 3.40 15.01
CA ILE A 440 7.10 2.06 14.51
C ILE A 440 5.89 1.49 15.27
N ARG A 441 5.73 1.80 16.55
CA ARG A 441 4.51 1.43 17.31
C ARG A 441 3.26 2.07 16.72
N LYS A 442 3.30 3.34 16.30
CA LYS A 442 2.18 3.95 15.55
C LYS A 442 1.85 3.18 14.27
N SER A 443 2.85 2.69 13.55
CA SER A 443 2.62 1.85 12.35
C SER A 443 1.88 0.56 12.71
N LEU A 444 2.23 -0.09 13.83
CA LEU A 444 1.55 -1.28 14.33
C LEU A 444 0.13 -0.99 14.83
N ASP A 445 -0.10 0.19 15.44
CA ASP A 445 -1.44 0.60 15.84
C ASP A 445 -2.37 0.76 14.62
N LEU A 446 -1.82 1.13 13.45
CA LEU A 446 -2.57 1.23 12.19
C LEU A 446 -2.77 -0.13 11.51
N ASN A 447 -1.78 -1.02 11.59
CA ASN A 447 -1.87 -2.38 11.08
C ASN A 447 -1.18 -3.38 12.03
N PRO A 448 -1.92 -3.96 12.99
CA PRO A 448 -1.37 -4.96 13.91
C PRO A 448 -0.91 -6.24 13.22
N ASN A 449 -1.38 -6.48 12.00
CA ASN A 449 -1.13 -7.68 11.22
C ASN A 449 0.06 -7.54 10.27
N ASP A 450 0.79 -6.41 10.27
CA ASP A 450 1.95 -6.18 9.41
C ASP A 450 3.24 -6.82 9.96
N PRO A 451 3.77 -7.88 9.32
CA PRO A 451 4.99 -8.53 9.81
C PRO A 451 6.23 -7.66 9.64
N GLU A 452 6.24 -6.72 8.69
CA GLU A 452 7.37 -5.79 8.51
C GLU A 452 7.49 -4.84 9.70
N ALA A 453 6.36 -4.32 10.17
CA ALA A 453 6.34 -3.43 11.32
C ALA A 453 6.76 -4.16 12.61
N LEU A 454 6.35 -5.43 12.79
CA LEU A 454 6.78 -6.27 13.92
C LEU A 454 8.29 -6.57 13.88
N HIS A 455 8.82 -6.93 12.70
CA HIS A 455 10.24 -7.17 12.55
C HIS A 455 11.04 -5.91 12.89
N GLN A 456 10.66 -4.77 12.31
CA GLN A 456 11.34 -3.51 12.59
C GLN A 456 11.24 -3.10 14.05
N LEU A 457 10.07 -3.30 14.69
CA LEU A 457 9.91 -3.08 16.12
C LEU A 457 10.88 -3.97 16.88
N GLY A 458 10.97 -5.26 16.60
CA GLY A 458 11.79 -6.21 17.35
C GLY A 458 13.29 -5.86 17.42
N TRP A 459 13.85 -5.23 16.38
CA TRP A 459 15.24 -4.77 16.42
C TRP A 459 15.48 -3.62 17.41
N ARG A 460 14.50 -2.71 17.60
CA ARG A 460 14.66 -1.50 18.42
C ARG A 460 14.89 -1.80 19.92
N PRO A 461 14.07 -2.61 20.62
CA PRO A 461 14.30 -2.98 22.01
C PRO A 461 15.52 -3.91 22.14
N ALA A 462 15.77 -4.81 21.17
CA ALA A 462 16.86 -5.77 21.23
C ALA A 462 18.23 -5.10 21.33
N VAL A 463 18.50 -4.09 20.50
CA VAL A 463 19.76 -3.33 20.55
C VAL A 463 19.87 -2.40 21.78
N ARG A 464 18.76 -2.22 22.53
CA ARG A 464 18.69 -1.42 23.76
C ARG A 464 18.69 -2.28 25.03
N GLY A 465 19.01 -3.56 24.92
CA GLY A 465 19.12 -4.49 26.05
C GLY A 465 17.85 -5.24 26.41
N ARG A 466 16.71 -4.92 25.77
CA ARG A 466 15.44 -5.66 25.89
C ARG A 466 15.37 -6.76 24.82
N PHE A 467 16.32 -7.69 24.91
CA PHE A 467 16.56 -8.70 23.87
C PHE A 467 15.40 -9.68 23.71
N GLU A 468 14.92 -10.26 24.81
CA GLU A 468 13.79 -11.21 24.81
C GLU A 468 12.51 -10.59 24.20
N GLU A 469 12.18 -9.35 24.56
CA GLU A 469 11.06 -8.61 23.98
C GLU A 469 11.21 -8.47 22.46
N GLY A 470 12.40 -8.07 22.00
CA GLY A 470 12.68 -7.86 20.59
C GLY A 470 12.62 -9.13 19.74
N VAL A 471 13.19 -10.22 20.24
CA VAL A 471 13.12 -11.53 19.57
C VAL A 471 11.68 -12.06 19.54
N GLY A 472 10.89 -11.80 20.58
CA GLY A 472 9.46 -12.13 20.61
C GLY A 472 8.70 -11.55 19.41
N TYR A 473 8.85 -10.24 19.15
CA TYR A 473 8.23 -9.59 17.99
C TYR A 473 8.71 -10.15 16.65
N ILE A 474 9.99 -10.53 16.53
CA ILE A 474 10.53 -11.10 15.29
C ILE A 474 10.00 -12.51 15.05
N ARG A 475 9.88 -13.34 16.10
CA ARG A 475 9.26 -14.67 15.99
C ARG A 475 7.80 -14.56 15.56
N GLU A 476 7.07 -13.57 16.09
CA GLU A 476 5.71 -13.26 15.67
C GLU A 476 5.63 -12.81 14.21
N ALA A 477 6.58 -11.96 13.76
CA ALA A 477 6.71 -11.57 12.36
C ALA A 477 6.93 -12.78 11.43
N ILE A 478 7.86 -13.67 11.79
CA ILE A 478 8.15 -14.90 11.02
C ILE A 478 6.90 -15.78 10.95
N ALA A 479 6.20 -15.98 12.07
CA ALA A 479 5.00 -16.81 12.13
C ALA A 479 3.84 -16.29 11.25
N ARG A 480 3.77 -14.97 11.02
CA ARG A 480 2.74 -14.31 10.18
C ARG A 480 3.09 -14.27 8.69
N SER A 481 4.34 -14.55 8.32
CA SER A 481 4.79 -14.47 6.93
C SER A 481 4.78 -15.84 6.26
N ILE A 482 4.23 -15.94 5.04
CA ILE A 482 4.34 -17.16 4.21
C ILE A 482 5.79 -17.41 3.82
N ASP A 483 6.46 -16.34 3.39
CA ASP A 483 7.83 -16.36 2.92
C ASP A 483 8.60 -15.21 3.59
N PRO A 484 8.99 -15.38 4.88
CA PRO A 484 9.62 -14.34 5.66
C PRO A 484 10.95 -13.91 5.03
N PRO A 485 11.24 -12.61 4.90
CA PRO A 485 12.55 -12.15 4.41
C PRO A 485 13.69 -12.72 5.25
N ALA A 486 14.77 -13.15 4.60
CA ALA A 486 15.94 -13.76 5.27
C ALA A 486 16.49 -12.95 6.46
N ARG A 487 16.43 -11.60 6.39
CA ARG A 487 16.85 -10.71 7.50
C ARG A 487 16.03 -10.87 8.78
N TYR A 488 14.90 -11.56 8.75
CA TYR A 488 14.10 -11.86 9.95
C TYR A 488 14.84 -12.83 10.86
N TYR A 489 15.66 -13.71 10.29
CA TYR A 489 16.32 -14.77 11.03
C TYR A 489 17.62 -14.33 11.73
N ASN A 490 18.14 -13.13 11.45
CA ASN A 490 19.39 -12.64 12.07
C ASN A 490 19.33 -12.64 13.59
N LEU A 491 18.29 -12.03 14.18
CA LEU A 491 18.18 -11.92 15.64
C LEU A 491 17.74 -13.24 16.29
N VAL A 492 17.04 -14.10 15.56
CA VAL A 492 16.73 -15.46 16.01
C VAL A 492 18.01 -16.28 16.15
N ALA A 493 18.88 -16.27 15.12
CA ALA A 493 20.16 -16.94 15.17
C ALA A 493 21.09 -16.36 16.26
N VAL A 494 21.00 -15.06 16.56
CA VAL A 494 21.72 -14.47 17.70
C VAL A 494 21.14 -14.95 19.04
N ASP A 495 19.82 -15.09 19.17
CA ASP A 495 19.19 -15.65 20.38
C ASP A 495 19.66 -17.09 20.63
N ASP A 496 19.62 -17.93 19.60
CA ASP A 496 20.08 -19.33 19.67
C ASP A 496 21.59 -19.40 19.99
N LEU A 497 22.39 -18.51 19.38
CA LEU A 497 23.81 -18.35 19.73
C LEU A 497 23.99 -18.01 21.21
N MET A 498 23.22 -17.07 21.74
CA MET A 498 23.33 -16.64 23.14
C MET A 498 22.91 -17.76 24.10
N ALA A 499 21.98 -18.62 23.70
CA ALA A 499 21.56 -19.82 24.44
C ALA A 499 22.52 -21.02 24.30
N ASP A 500 23.51 -20.96 23.40
CA ASP A 500 24.38 -22.09 23.02
C ASP A 500 23.61 -23.25 22.33
N ASP A 501 22.46 -22.95 21.73
CA ASP A 501 21.58 -23.89 21.02
C ASP A 501 21.95 -23.99 19.52
N TYR A 502 23.18 -24.41 19.23
CA TYR A 502 23.75 -24.41 17.86
C TYR A 502 22.98 -25.26 16.84
N GLU A 503 22.30 -26.32 17.29
CA GLU A 503 21.48 -27.16 16.41
C GLU A 503 20.26 -26.40 15.88
N GLU A 504 19.54 -25.68 16.75
CA GLU A 504 18.41 -24.83 16.36
C GLU A 504 18.87 -23.61 15.56
N MET A 505 20.02 -23.05 15.95
CA MET A 505 20.67 -21.92 15.25
C MET A 505 20.96 -22.21 13.78
N LEU A 506 21.23 -23.47 13.41
CA LEU A 506 21.68 -23.84 12.07
C LEU A 506 20.72 -23.31 10.99
N SER A 507 19.43 -23.59 11.14
CA SER A 507 18.42 -23.21 10.16
C SER A 507 18.27 -21.69 10.05
N SER A 508 18.17 -20.98 11.18
CA SER A 508 18.01 -19.54 11.20
C SER A 508 19.25 -18.82 10.64
N ALA A 509 20.44 -19.33 10.92
CA ALA A 509 21.70 -18.80 10.42
C ALA A 509 21.89 -19.03 8.91
N GLU A 510 21.56 -20.22 8.40
CA GLU A 510 21.62 -20.54 6.97
C GLU A 510 20.64 -19.67 6.16
N ILE A 511 19.40 -19.53 6.63
CA ILE A 511 18.40 -18.68 5.97
C ILE A 511 18.90 -17.24 5.94
N SER A 512 19.39 -16.72 7.08
CA SER A 512 19.96 -15.38 7.18
C SER A 512 21.12 -15.17 6.19
N ALA A 513 22.05 -16.12 6.13
CA ALA A 513 23.20 -16.09 5.22
C ALA A 513 22.77 -16.09 3.75
N SER A 514 21.78 -16.91 3.39
CA SER A 514 21.27 -17.02 2.01
C SER A 514 20.72 -15.70 1.47
N GLY A 515 20.22 -14.83 2.35
CA GLY A 515 19.76 -13.47 2.01
C GLY A 515 20.86 -12.43 1.87
N GLY A 516 22.14 -12.82 1.86
CA GLY A 516 23.28 -11.91 1.73
C GLY A 516 23.67 -11.20 3.02
N SER A 517 23.14 -11.61 4.18
CA SER A 517 23.50 -11.05 5.48
C SER A 517 24.95 -11.38 5.83
N VAL A 518 25.82 -10.38 5.92
CA VAL A 518 27.22 -10.58 6.37
C VAL A 518 27.31 -11.06 7.82
N VAL A 519 26.34 -10.70 8.65
CA VAL A 519 26.19 -11.25 10.01
C VAL A 519 25.68 -12.69 9.93
N GLY A 520 24.73 -12.97 9.05
CA GLY A 520 24.23 -14.32 8.79
C GLY A 520 25.32 -15.28 8.37
N LEU A 521 26.22 -14.88 7.46
CA LEU A 521 27.39 -15.67 7.06
C LEU A 521 28.31 -16.01 8.24
N ALA A 522 28.55 -15.05 9.14
CA ALA A 522 29.32 -15.31 10.36
C ALA A 522 28.59 -16.30 11.30
N LEU A 523 27.29 -16.12 11.50
CA LEU A 523 26.46 -16.99 12.33
C LEU A 523 26.38 -18.42 11.74
N ALA A 524 26.23 -18.56 10.42
CA ALA A 524 26.18 -19.85 9.74
C ALA A 524 27.51 -20.60 9.88
N ALA A 525 28.64 -19.89 9.78
CA ALA A 525 29.95 -20.48 10.04
C ALA A 525 30.05 -21.03 11.48
N ILE A 526 29.61 -20.24 12.48
CA ILE A 526 29.60 -20.65 13.89
C ILE A 526 28.71 -21.87 14.10
N ALA A 527 27.47 -21.84 13.59
CA ALA A 527 26.51 -22.91 13.74
C ALA A 527 27.03 -24.21 13.12
N HIS A 528 27.54 -24.18 11.89
CA HIS A 528 28.10 -25.37 11.24
C HIS A 528 29.35 -25.92 11.93
N THR A 529 30.13 -25.10 12.64
CA THR A 529 31.29 -25.56 13.40
C THR A 529 30.90 -26.26 14.70
N ARG A 530 29.85 -25.78 15.39
CA ARG A 530 29.48 -26.25 16.74
C ARG A 530 28.29 -27.19 16.79
N ALA A 531 27.39 -27.15 15.81
CA ALA A 531 26.21 -28.01 15.76
C ALA A 531 26.59 -29.47 15.46
N PRO A 532 25.99 -30.46 16.13
CA PRO A 532 26.15 -31.87 15.79
C PRO A 532 25.85 -32.21 14.33
N SER A 533 24.85 -31.58 13.71
CA SER A 533 24.52 -31.74 12.29
C SER A 533 25.30 -30.81 11.35
N GLY A 534 26.20 -30.00 11.90
CA GLY A 534 26.99 -29.01 11.16
C GLY A 534 27.98 -29.62 10.16
N SER A 535 28.40 -28.79 9.19
CA SER A 535 29.34 -29.18 8.15
C SER A 535 30.52 -28.21 8.12
N LEU A 536 31.72 -28.69 8.47
CA LEU A 536 32.94 -27.87 8.42
C LEU A 536 33.22 -27.31 7.02
N GLN A 537 32.80 -28.03 5.97
CA GLN A 537 32.89 -27.52 4.60
C GLN A 537 31.95 -26.33 4.37
N ALA A 538 30.72 -26.40 4.88
CA ALA A 538 29.77 -25.29 4.80
C ALA A 538 30.20 -24.10 5.67
N ALA A 539 30.79 -24.36 6.85
CA ALA A 539 31.38 -23.32 7.70
C ALA A 539 32.48 -22.54 6.95
N GLN A 540 33.41 -23.25 6.31
CA GLN A 540 34.46 -22.61 5.51
C GLN A 540 33.86 -21.84 4.33
N ALA A 541 32.88 -22.41 3.62
CA ALA A 541 32.22 -21.73 2.52
C ALA A 541 31.53 -20.41 2.95
N ALA A 542 30.92 -20.38 4.13
CA ALA A 542 30.31 -19.18 4.69
C ALA A 542 31.37 -18.11 5.04
N LEU A 543 32.51 -18.51 5.61
CA LEU A 543 33.63 -17.59 5.87
C LEU A 543 34.28 -17.07 4.57
N ASP A 544 34.41 -17.90 3.55
CA ASP A 544 34.94 -17.49 2.23
C ASP A 544 34.02 -16.46 1.58
N GLN A 545 32.70 -16.67 1.65
CA GLN A 545 31.71 -15.69 1.19
C GLN A 545 31.77 -14.38 2.00
N LEU A 546 31.92 -14.47 3.33
CA LEU A 546 32.09 -13.30 4.17
C LEU A 546 33.34 -12.51 3.78
N ALA A 547 34.47 -13.19 3.58
CA ALA A 547 35.71 -12.56 3.12
C ALA A 547 35.55 -11.90 1.74
N ALA A 548 34.87 -12.57 0.80
CA ALA A 548 34.60 -12.07 -0.54
C ALA A 548 33.74 -10.79 -0.54
N SER A 549 32.86 -10.60 0.46
CA SER A 549 32.05 -9.38 0.61
C SER A 549 32.89 -8.12 0.82
N ARG A 550 34.14 -8.24 1.31
CA ARG A 550 35.02 -7.13 1.71
C ARG A 550 34.35 -6.13 2.66
N SER A 551 33.35 -6.57 3.39
CA SER A 551 32.62 -5.75 4.35
C SER A 551 33.48 -5.43 5.59
N LEU A 552 33.06 -4.42 6.34
CA LEU A 552 33.65 -4.15 7.64
C LEU A 552 33.42 -5.32 8.61
N MET A 553 32.33 -6.08 8.45
CA MET A 553 32.10 -7.31 9.22
C MET A 553 33.20 -8.36 8.98
N ALA A 554 33.69 -8.49 7.74
CA ALA A 554 34.74 -9.43 7.40
C ALA A 554 36.13 -9.04 7.94
N THR A 555 36.40 -7.73 8.03
CA THR A 555 37.74 -7.19 8.35
C THR A 555 37.89 -6.69 9.78
N SER A 556 36.85 -6.08 10.33
CA SER A 556 36.78 -5.53 11.68
C SER A 556 35.38 -5.74 12.28
N PRO A 557 34.98 -7.01 12.58
CA PRO A 557 33.62 -7.34 13.03
C PRO A 557 33.17 -6.54 14.26
N ARG A 558 34.08 -6.26 15.19
CA ARG A 558 33.79 -5.41 16.37
C ARG A 558 33.41 -3.98 15.98
N GLU A 559 34.11 -3.39 15.01
CA GLU A 559 33.81 -2.03 14.55
C GLU A 559 32.47 -1.98 13.82
N TYR A 560 32.22 -2.97 12.95
CA TYR A 560 30.94 -3.12 12.27
C TYR A 560 29.77 -3.19 13.25
N MET A 561 29.80 -4.12 14.21
CA MET A 561 28.71 -4.31 15.16
C MET A 561 28.48 -3.10 16.09
N ARG A 562 29.55 -2.38 16.48
CA ARG A 562 29.42 -1.15 17.27
C ARG A 562 28.64 -0.05 16.56
N GLN A 563 28.73 0.05 15.24
CA GLN A 563 27.96 1.04 14.46
C GLN A 563 26.44 0.82 14.56
N TYR A 564 26.02 -0.41 14.90
CA TYR A 564 24.61 -0.78 15.08
C TYR A 564 24.18 -0.84 16.56
N GLY A 565 25.05 -0.46 17.49
CA GLY A 565 24.76 -0.49 18.93
C GLY A 565 24.63 -1.91 19.50
N THR A 566 25.23 -2.92 18.87
CA THR A 566 25.24 -4.29 19.38
C THR A 566 25.90 -4.34 20.76
N ARG A 567 25.33 -5.10 21.70
CA ARG A 567 25.89 -5.29 23.04
C ARG A 567 27.25 -5.99 23.00
N ASP A 568 28.13 -5.64 23.94
CA ASP A 568 29.49 -6.19 24.02
C ASP A 568 29.50 -7.72 24.17
N ASP A 569 28.60 -8.31 24.94
CA ASP A 569 28.53 -9.75 25.15
C ASP A 569 28.19 -10.52 23.87
N ILE A 570 27.25 -10.02 23.07
CA ILE A 570 26.91 -10.57 21.75
C ILE A 570 28.11 -10.44 20.81
N MET A 571 28.75 -9.27 20.78
CA MET A 571 29.91 -9.02 19.91
C MET A 571 31.06 -9.98 20.22
N GLU A 572 31.39 -10.17 21.50
CA GLU A 572 32.46 -11.08 21.90
C GLU A 572 32.10 -12.55 21.61
N LYS A 573 30.84 -12.96 21.79
CA LYS A 573 30.40 -14.33 21.47
C LYS A 573 30.49 -14.63 19.98
N ILE A 574 30.05 -13.69 19.12
CA ILE A 574 30.19 -13.81 17.66
C ILE A 574 31.66 -13.88 17.25
N ILE A 575 32.50 -12.96 17.73
CA ILE A 575 33.93 -12.93 17.35
C ILE A 575 34.66 -14.20 17.80
N ALA A 576 34.40 -14.68 19.02
CA ALA A 576 34.99 -15.92 19.52
C ALA A 576 34.56 -17.12 18.67
N GLY A 577 33.28 -17.22 18.33
CA GLY A 577 32.77 -18.27 17.44
C GLY A 577 33.36 -18.20 16.04
N MET A 578 33.50 -16.99 15.47
CA MET A 578 34.14 -16.81 14.15
C MET A 578 35.59 -17.32 14.16
N ILE A 579 36.36 -16.99 15.20
CA ILE A 579 37.75 -17.45 15.35
C ILE A 579 37.81 -18.98 15.40
N GLU A 580 36.91 -19.62 16.14
CA GLU A 580 36.83 -21.09 16.20
C GLU A 580 36.44 -21.71 14.86
N ALA A 581 35.54 -21.07 14.11
CA ALA A 581 35.15 -21.49 12.77
C ALA A 581 36.27 -21.32 11.72
N GLY A 582 37.39 -20.68 12.08
CA GLY A 582 38.56 -20.50 11.22
C GLY A 582 38.73 -19.08 10.67
N TRP A 583 37.96 -18.10 11.12
CA TRP A 583 38.20 -16.71 10.78
C TRP A 583 39.51 -16.23 11.39
N THR A 584 40.40 -15.71 10.54
CA THR A 584 41.65 -15.10 10.97
C THR A 584 41.56 -13.60 10.82
N ARG A 585 42.11 -12.87 11.79
CA ARG A 585 42.18 -11.42 11.71
C ARG A 585 43.05 -11.04 10.50
N PRO A 586 42.53 -10.30 9.52
CA PRO A 586 43.27 -9.97 8.30
C PRO A 586 44.46 -9.04 8.55
#